data_AF-A0A938RA27-F1
#
_entry.id   AF-A0A938RA27-F1
#
_cell.length_a   1.000
_cell.length_b   1.000
_cell.length_c   1.000
_cell.angle_alpha   90.00
_cell.angle_beta   90.00
_cell.angle_gamma   90.00
#
_symmetry.space_group_name_H-M   'P 1'
#
loop_
_entity.id
_entity.type
_entity.pdbx_description
1 polymer ?
#
loop_
_entity_poly.entity_id
_entity_poly.type
_entity_poly.pdbx_seq_one_letter_code
_entity_poly.pdbx_strand_id
1 'polypeptide(L)' 'MSQNQHLCKGEHSGHICMLASQDKFEEIKELTKKPRFLCFNCGRVADSDKNLCNPMPLE' A
#
# COMPACT_ATOMS: atom_id res chain seq x y z
N MET A 1 16.76 12.02 -5.00
CA MET A 1 15.42 11.40 -4.83
C MET A 1 15.60 10.21 -3.89
N SER A 2 15.49 10.44 -2.58
CA SER A 2 15.80 9.45 -1.55
C SER A 2 14.66 8.42 -1.46
N GLN A 3 14.92 7.18 -1.87
CA GLN A 3 13.95 6.10 -1.78
C GLN A 3 13.83 5.66 -0.32
N ASN A 4 12.74 6.08 0.30
CA ASN A 4 12.39 5.79 1.69
C ASN A 4 12.29 4.26 1.87
N GLN A 5 13.21 3.69 2.65
CA GLN A 5 13.25 2.28 3.01
C GLN A 5 12.05 1.94 3.92
N HIS A 6 10.90 1.68 3.30
CA HIS A 6 9.74 1.17 4.02
C HIS A 6 9.98 -0.29 4.39
N LEU A 7 10.20 -0.55 5.69
CA LEU A 7 10.29 -1.91 6.24
C LEU A 7 8.93 -2.61 6.09
N CYS A 8 8.74 -3.33 5.01
CA CYS A 8 7.67 -4.30 4.88
C CYS A 8 8.25 -5.72 5.09
N LYS A 9 7.58 -6.54 5.90
CA LYS A 9 8.01 -7.91 6.25
C LYS A 9 7.00 -8.91 5.67
N GLY A 10 7.46 -9.94 4.95
CA GLY A 10 6.61 -11.00 4.39
C GLY A 10 6.51 -11.01 2.86
N GLU A 11 5.50 -11.68 2.31
CA GLU A 11 5.19 -11.70 0.87
C GLU A 11 4.54 -10.38 0.43
N HIS A 12 5.06 -9.76 -0.64
CA HIS A 12 4.66 -8.42 -1.10
C HIS A 12 3.83 -8.42 -2.40
N SER A 13 3.47 -9.61 -2.88
CA SER A 13 2.72 -9.80 -4.10
C SER A 13 1.31 -9.19 -3.98
N GLY A 14 1.07 -8.05 -4.65
CA GLY A 14 -0.21 -7.35 -4.66
C GLY A 14 -0.38 -6.19 -3.65
N HIS A 15 0.68 -5.84 -2.91
CA HIS A 15 0.65 -4.67 -2.03
C HIS A 15 0.94 -3.36 -2.78
N ILE A 16 0.33 -2.26 -2.33
CA ILE A 16 0.47 -0.92 -2.93
C ILE A 16 1.94 -0.47 -2.98
N CYS A 17 2.77 -0.85 -2.01
CA CYS A 17 4.21 -0.49 -2.00
C CYS A 17 4.94 -1.06 -3.23
N MET A 18 4.65 -2.31 -3.60
CA MET A 18 5.25 -2.97 -4.75
C MET A 18 4.67 -2.43 -6.06
N LEU A 19 3.35 -2.26 -6.14
CA LEU A 19 2.71 -1.64 -7.30
C LEU A 19 3.30 -0.25 -7.58
N ALA A 20 3.59 0.52 -6.54
CA ALA A 20 4.19 1.84 -6.67
C ALA A 20 5.64 1.79 -7.15
N SER A 21 6.41 0.76 -6.79
CA SER A 21 7.78 0.55 -7.29
C SER A 21 7.83 0.09 -8.74
N GLN A 22 6.72 -0.44 -9.26
CA GLN A 22 6.56 -0.89 -10.64
C GLN A 22 5.80 0.12 -11.50
N ASP A 23 5.57 1.33 -10.99
CA ASP A 23 4.81 2.40 -11.67
C ASP A 23 3.39 1.98 -12.12
N LYS A 24 2.78 1.01 -11.43
CA LYS A 24 1.43 0.49 -11.71
C LYS A 24 0.34 1.39 -11.12
N PHE A 25 0.38 2.68 -11.44
CA PHE A 25 -0.50 3.68 -10.81
C PHE A 25 -1.99 3.49 -11.12
N GLU A 26 -2.34 2.92 -12.27
CA GLU A 26 -3.74 2.61 -12.59
C GLU A 26 -4.30 1.53 -11.66
N GLU A 27 -3.53 0.48 -11.35
CA GLU A 27 -3.95 -0.54 -10.38
C GLU A 27 -4.10 0.06 -8.98
N ILE A 28 -3.15 0.93 -8.58
CA ILE A 28 -3.22 1.63 -7.29
C ILE A 28 -4.49 2.48 -7.21
N LYS A 29 -4.78 3.25 -8.26
CA LYS A 29 -5.96 4.13 -8.30
C LYS A 29 -7.25 3.38 -8.07
N GLU A 30 -7.38 2.17 -8.62
CA GLU A 30 -8.52 1.29 -8.39
C GLU A 30 -8.60 0.78 -6.95
N LEU A 31 -7.45 0.47 -6.34
CA LEU A 31 -7.35 -0.04 -4.97
C LEU A 31 -7.44 1.04 -3.89
N THR A 32 -7.43 2.32 -4.26
CA THR A 32 -7.51 3.46 -3.34
C THR A 32 -8.71 4.38 -3.61
N LYS A 33 -9.78 3.88 -4.24
CA LYS A 33 -10.97 4.70 -4.56
C LYS A 33 -11.74 5.11 -3.31
N LYS A 34 -11.82 4.23 -2.32
CA LYS A 34 -12.50 4.42 -1.05
C LYS A 34 -11.61 3.85 0.06
N PRO A 35 -10.49 4.52 0.37
CA PRO A 35 -9.51 3.98 1.29
C PRO A 35 -10.15 3.81 2.67
N ARG A 36 -10.12 2.60 3.19
CA ARG A 36 -10.59 2.25 4.54
C ARG A 36 -9.47 1.79 5.46
N PHE A 37 -8.28 1.59 4.90
CA PHE A 37 -7.11 1.13 5.61
C PHE A 37 -5.90 1.96 5.24
N LEU A 38 -5.01 2.15 6.20
CA LEU A 38 -3.69 2.76 6.04
C LEU A 38 -2.61 1.77 6.49
N CYS A 39 -1.53 1.66 5.74
CA CYS A 39 -0.39 0.87 6.14
C CYS A 39 0.41 1.63 7.19
N PHE A 40 0.49 1.11 8.41
CA PHE A 40 1.28 1.73 9.48
C PHE A 40 2.78 1.76 9.17
N ASN A 41 3.26 0.85 8.32
CA ASN A 41 4.68 0.80 7.95
C ASN A 41 5.04 1.83 6.88
N CYS A 42 4.15 2.10 5.91
CA CYS A 42 4.51 2.91 4.73
C CYS A 42 3.57 4.05 4.37
N GLY A 43 2.54 4.28 5.16
CA GLY A 43 1.60 5.39 4.98
C GLY A 43 0.72 5.30 3.73
N ARG A 44 0.88 4.27 2.90
CA ARG A 44 -0.04 4.00 1.77
C ARG A 44 -1.42 3.65 2.30
N VAL A 45 -2.45 4.01 1.54
CA VAL A 45 -3.84 3.67 1.85
C VAL A 45 -4.38 2.65 0.85
N ALA A 46 -5.43 1.92 1.22
CA ALA A 46 -6.17 1.02 0.33
C ALA A 46 -7.60 0.78 0.83
N ASP A 47 -8.45 0.34 -0.09
CA ASP A 47 -9.85 0.00 0.14
C ASP A 47 -9.98 -1.32 0.93
N SER A 48 -8.97 -2.20 0.82
CA SER A 48 -8.82 -3.45 1.57
C SER A 48 -7.46 -3.52 2.27
N ASP A 49 -7.48 -4.04 3.49
CA ASP A 49 -6.33 -4.45 4.29
C ASP A 49 -5.33 -5.34 3.54
N LYS A 50 -5.80 -6.25 2.69
CA LYS A 50 -5.01 -7.18 1.87
C LYS A 50 -4.02 -6.54 0.91
N ASN A 51 -4.18 -5.24 0.61
CA ASN A 51 -3.28 -4.53 -0.30
C ASN A 51 -2.15 -3.78 0.45
N LEU A 52 -2.00 -3.99 1.75
CA LEU A 52 -1.08 -3.26 2.61
C LEU A 52 -0.23 -4.20 3.46
N CYS A 53 1.02 -3.80 3.75
CA CYS A 53 1.95 -4.61 4.54
C CYS A 53 1.53 -4.77 6.01
N ASN A 54 0.95 -3.71 6.58
CA ASN A 54 0.53 -3.66 7.98
C ASN A 54 -0.71 -2.74 8.09
N PRO A 55 -1.89 -3.22 7.67
CA PRO A 55 -3.10 -2.42 7.56
C PRO A 55 -3.66 -2.04 8.93
N MET A 56 -4.05 -0.77 9.08
CA MET A 56 -4.87 -0.28 10.18
C MET A 56 -6.12 0.40 9.61
N PRO A 57 -7.32 0.16 10.20
CA PRO A 57 -8.54 0.84 9.77
C PRO A 57 -8.44 2.36 9.92
N LEU A 58 -9.02 3.07 8.97
CA LEU A 58 -9.32 4.50 9.05
C LEU A 58 -10.78 4.61 9.53
N GLU A 59 -10.98 4.96 10.80
CA GLU A 59 -12.32 5.18 11.38
C GLU A 59 -13.02 6.42 10.79
#